data_AF-A0A969AJH7-F1
#
_entry.id   AF-A0A969AJH7-F1
#
_cell.length_a   1.000
_cell.length_b   1.000
_cell.length_c   1.000
_cell.angle_alpha   90.00
_cell.angle_beta   90.00
_cell.angle_gamma   90.00
#
_symmetry.space_group_name_H-M   'P 1'
#
loop_
_entity.id
_entity.type
_entity.pdbx_description
1 polymer ?
#
loop_
_entity_poly.entity_id
_entity_poly.type
_entity_poly.pdbx_seq_one_letter_code
_entity_poly.pdbx_strand_id
1 'polypeptide(L)'
;MFTVRFDYSQFENPELQSKAKSTLNQFIGFVRQTFDGLLENGQALNSIYQDCITNSLKGKKVFDQWLASDDFGASRYIAKAAIEIYNWFTKLPKRLQRLVRANVQKWSVSALRQLTKVSHELVKELVRSGKKTAVQVKKEGGNNQEQSLTPTSLTPSLLAPGTRIVVKSDDRGWTGYAGIIMSEWNNNFWVLLDHTVSQDMEVKHLFKPHQIQPEALHTVIKPASPKEMFTPAQVEQKIAEALTQREKEKAEEELGRFVEIRDAALLAAKEEIIAAQKHATQMEQAKHELIEQLIAKENELQSVRGLVDQNQQLQQRVKDLEKALEDSNKDSWENTLNKQAAKVVNKELEKTIEPLMSEVERLNNVLSQREQQLTQLQVMSRKQQEELQQKSKSNSVIAEFGEIGENLGWNGWSGKGYRANSGTLYTGIHALTAFICDLKVSHPDYQYSEIPF
;
A
#
# COMPACT_ATOMS: atom_id res chain seq x y z
N MET A 1 24.31 -10.47 1.34
CA MET A 1 24.74 -9.70 0.15
C MET A 1 23.80 -8.49 0.08
N PHE A 2 24.31 -7.27 0.28
CA PHE A 2 23.47 -6.08 0.28
C PHE A 2 22.95 -5.84 -1.14
N THR A 3 21.64 -5.95 -1.35
CA THR A 3 20.98 -5.58 -2.60
C THR A 3 21.06 -4.06 -2.76
N VAL A 4 21.95 -3.60 -3.63
CA VAL A 4 22.11 -2.16 -3.87
C VAL A 4 21.06 -1.74 -4.89
N ARG A 5 19.94 -1.23 -4.36
CA ARG A 5 18.85 -0.66 -5.17
C ARG A 5 19.35 0.57 -5.91
N PHE A 6 18.94 0.75 -7.16
CA PHE A 6 19.36 1.92 -7.93
C PHE A 6 18.79 3.22 -7.32
N ASP A 7 19.64 4.24 -7.21
CA ASP A 7 19.20 5.56 -6.79
C ASP A 7 18.61 6.32 -7.98
N TYR A 8 17.27 6.34 -8.06
CA TYR A 8 16.53 7.01 -9.13
C TYR A 8 16.74 8.52 -9.16
N SER A 9 17.23 9.15 -8.08
CA SER A 9 17.55 10.57 -8.11
C SER A 9 18.67 10.92 -9.09
N GLN A 10 19.44 9.93 -9.57
CA GLN A 10 20.43 10.09 -10.62
C GLN A 10 19.83 10.40 -12.00
N PHE A 11 18.54 10.14 -12.22
CA PHE A 11 17.83 10.69 -13.37
C PHE A 11 17.44 12.14 -13.06
N GLU A 12 18.06 13.09 -13.76
CA GLU A 12 17.89 14.53 -13.52
C GLU A 12 16.43 15.03 -13.70
N ASN A 13 15.62 14.30 -14.49
CA ASN A 13 14.22 14.63 -14.74
C ASN A 13 13.26 13.73 -13.94
N PRO A 14 12.34 14.29 -13.11
CA PRO A 14 11.32 13.53 -12.38
C PRO A 14 10.38 12.68 -13.27
N GLU A 15 10.07 13.15 -14.48
CA GLU A 15 9.28 12.37 -15.45
C GLU A 15 10.05 11.15 -15.92
N LEU A 16 11.36 11.29 -16.15
CA LEU A 16 12.25 10.18 -16.52
C LEU A 16 12.38 9.16 -15.40
N GLN A 17 12.38 9.61 -14.14
CA GLN A 17 12.34 8.72 -12.97
C GLN A 17 11.05 7.89 -12.96
N SER A 18 9.90 8.54 -13.14
CA SER A 18 8.59 7.87 -13.17
C SER A 18 8.52 6.89 -14.33
N LYS A 19 8.98 7.30 -15.52
CA LYS A 19 9.05 6.47 -16.72
C LYS A 19 9.95 5.26 -16.51
N ALA A 20 11.15 5.44 -15.95
CA ALA A 20 12.08 4.35 -15.65
C ALA A 20 11.47 3.33 -14.66
N LYS A 21 10.85 3.79 -13.57
CA LYS A 21 10.17 2.92 -12.60
C LYS A 21 9.01 2.15 -13.24
N SER A 22 8.18 2.84 -14.02
CA SER A 22 7.04 2.22 -14.72
C SER A 22 7.51 1.16 -15.73
N THR A 23 8.50 1.50 -16.56
CA THR A 23 9.08 0.57 -17.53
C THR A 23 9.73 -0.64 -16.86
N LEU A 24 10.42 -0.47 -15.72
CA LEU A 24 10.95 -1.60 -14.96
C LEU A 24 9.84 -2.54 -14.46
N ASN A 25 8.78 -1.98 -13.88
CA ASN A 25 7.66 -2.79 -13.37
C ASN A 25 6.96 -3.55 -14.52
N GLN A 26 6.73 -2.89 -15.65
CA GLN A 26 6.17 -3.51 -16.86
C GLN A 26 7.09 -4.60 -17.42
N PHE A 27 8.40 -4.32 -17.45
CA PHE A 27 9.41 -5.25 -17.94
C PHE A 27 9.43 -6.54 -17.10
N ILE A 28 9.47 -6.43 -15.77
CA ILE A 28 9.47 -7.59 -14.86
C ILE A 28 8.18 -8.39 -15.01
N GLY A 29 7.02 -7.73 -15.17
CA GLY A 29 5.74 -8.39 -15.41
C GLY A 29 5.66 -9.13 -16.76
N PHE A 30 6.42 -8.70 -17.76
CA PHE A 30 6.31 -9.19 -19.13
C PHE A 30 7.20 -10.39 -19.48
N VAL A 31 8.32 -10.61 -18.77
CA VAL A 31 9.55 -11.34 -19.21
C VAL A 31 9.44 -12.72 -19.92
N ARG A 32 8.28 -13.30 -20.28
CA ARG A 32 8.21 -14.64 -20.90
C ARG A 32 7.27 -14.94 -22.07
N GLN A 33 6.52 -14.03 -22.70
CA GLN A 33 5.43 -14.53 -23.58
C GLN A 33 5.59 -14.38 -25.10
N THR A 34 6.12 -13.29 -25.65
CA THR A 34 6.13 -13.07 -27.11
C THR A 34 7.30 -12.23 -27.62
N PHE A 35 7.59 -12.32 -28.92
CA PHE A 35 8.53 -11.43 -29.61
C PHE A 35 8.03 -9.98 -29.62
N ASP A 36 6.72 -9.77 -29.81
CA ASP A 36 6.17 -8.41 -29.87
C ASP A 36 6.33 -7.66 -28.56
N GLY A 37 6.06 -8.27 -27.41
CA GLY A 37 6.31 -7.54 -26.17
C GLY A 37 7.80 -7.47 -25.80
N LEU A 38 8.68 -8.31 -26.38
CA LEU A 38 10.13 -8.08 -26.33
C LEU A 38 10.50 -6.81 -27.11
N LEU A 39 9.85 -6.56 -28.25
CA LEU A 39 10.02 -5.32 -29.02
C LEU A 39 9.46 -4.10 -28.29
N GLU A 40 8.29 -4.20 -27.64
CA GLU A 40 7.71 -3.12 -26.85
C GLU A 40 8.61 -2.73 -25.67
N ASN A 41 9.13 -3.73 -24.95
CA ASN A 41 10.09 -3.50 -23.88
C ASN A 41 11.41 -2.91 -24.41
N GLY A 42 11.91 -3.43 -25.53
CA GLY A 42 13.09 -2.87 -26.19
C GLY A 42 12.88 -1.42 -26.61
N GLN A 43 11.71 -1.07 -27.12
CA GLN A 43 11.31 0.30 -27.46
C GLN A 43 11.25 1.21 -26.24
N ALA A 44 10.60 0.78 -25.16
CA ALA A 44 10.47 1.55 -23.93
C ALA A 44 11.85 1.83 -23.30
N LEU A 45 12.69 0.79 -23.19
CA LEU A 45 14.05 0.92 -22.69
C LEU A 45 14.92 1.81 -23.59
N ASN A 46 14.80 1.67 -24.92
CA ASN A 46 15.53 2.52 -25.86
C ASN A 46 15.05 3.98 -25.80
N SER A 47 13.75 4.22 -25.57
CA SER A 47 13.23 5.58 -25.37
C SER A 47 13.82 6.22 -24.12
N ILE A 48 13.89 5.49 -22.99
CA ILE A 48 14.54 5.98 -21.77
C ILE A 48 16.02 6.29 -22.04
N TYR A 49 16.73 5.43 -22.78
CA TYR A 49 18.12 5.69 -23.16
C TYR A 49 18.27 6.99 -23.95
N GLN A 50 17.41 7.24 -24.94
CA GLN A 50 17.42 8.50 -25.71
C GLN A 50 17.09 9.71 -24.82
N ASP A 51 16.11 9.58 -23.94
CA ASP A 51 15.74 10.64 -22.99
C ASP A 51 16.91 10.93 -22.04
N CYS A 52 17.64 9.92 -21.57
CA CYS A 52 18.82 10.10 -20.73
C CYS A 52 19.91 10.91 -21.46
N ILE A 53 20.22 10.54 -22.71
CA ILE A 53 21.25 11.22 -23.50
C ILE A 53 20.86 12.66 -23.82
N THR A 54 19.57 12.90 -24.10
CA THR A 54 19.08 14.24 -24.45
C THR A 54 19.08 15.17 -23.25
N ASN A 55 18.79 14.66 -22.05
CA ASN A 55 18.62 15.47 -20.85
C ASN A 55 19.90 15.63 -20.01
N SER A 56 20.92 14.77 -20.18
CA SER A 56 22.15 14.85 -19.37
C SER A 56 23.39 14.40 -20.13
N LEU A 57 24.50 15.14 -19.96
CA LEU A 57 25.83 14.75 -20.45
C LEU A 57 26.32 13.42 -19.86
N LYS A 58 25.82 13.05 -18.66
CA LYS A 58 26.12 11.77 -18.00
C LYS A 58 25.04 10.73 -18.26
N GLY A 59 24.02 11.03 -19.05
CA GLY A 59 22.83 10.21 -19.22
C GLY A 59 23.13 8.77 -19.67
N LYS A 60 24.09 8.59 -20.57
CA LYS A 60 24.54 7.23 -20.98
C LYS A 60 25.05 6.42 -19.78
N LYS A 61 25.88 7.03 -18.93
CA LYS A 61 26.46 6.37 -17.75
C LYS A 61 25.39 6.04 -16.72
N VAL A 62 24.44 6.96 -16.49
CA VAL A 62 23.30 6.76 -15.58
C VAL A 62 22.43 5.61 -16.08
N PHE A 63 22.11 5.56 -17.37
CA PHE A 63 21.34 4.47 -17.96
C PHE A 63 22.06 3.13 -17.84
N ASP A 64 23.36 3.07 -18.14
CA ASP A 64 24.17 1.85 -18.02
C ASP A 64 24.23 1.36 -16.56
N GLN A 65 24.34 2.29 -15.60
CA GLN A 65 24.30 1.98 -14.16
C GLN A 65 22.93 1.47 -13.72
N TRP A 66 21.84 2.09 -14.19
CA TRP A 66 20.48 1.63 -13.93
C TRP A 66 20.25 0.22 -14.48
N LEU A 67 20.64 -0.03 -15.73
CA LEU A 67 20.53 -1.34 -16.36
C LEU A 67 21.41 -2.39 -15.67
N ALA A 68 22.55 -1.98 -15.10
CA ALA A 68 23.47 -2.83 -14.34
C ALA A 68 23.09 -3.00 -12.87
N SER A 69 22.06 -2.31 -12.37
CA SER A 69 21.64 -2.39 -10.97
C SER A 69 20.96 -3.71 -10.62
N ASP A 70 20.75 -3.95 -9.33
CA ASP A 70 20.04 -5.13 -8.82
C ASP A 70 18.53 -5.06 -9.07
N ASP A 71 18.00 -3.89 -9.44
CA ASP A 71 16.58 -3.69 -9.77
C ASP A 71 16.11 -4.60 -10.91
N PHE A 72 16.99 -4.89 -11.88
CA PHE A 72 16.72 -5.86 -12.95
C PHE A 72 17.02 -7.31 -12.55
N GLY A 73 17.79 -7.54 -11.49
CA GLY A 73 18.20 -8.87 -11.04
C GLY A 73 18.70 -9.78 -12.17
N ALA A 74 18.16 -11.00 -12.23
CA ALA A 74 18.50 -11.99 -13.27
C ALA A 74 18.02 -11.60 -14.69
N SER A 75 17.10 -10.63 -14.81
CA SER A 75 16.53 -10.19 -16.09
C SER A 75 17.39 -9.16 -16.83
N ARG A 76 18.52 -8.72 -16.24
CA ARG A 76 19.49 -7.79 -16.84
C ARG A 76 19.91 -8.19 -18.25
N TYR A 77 20.16 -9.48 -18.49
CA TYR A 77 20.58 -9.96 -19.81
C TYR A 77 19.46 -9.80 -20.85
N ILE A 78 18.20 -9.97 -20.43
CA ILE A 78 17.02 -9.85 -21.29
C ILE A 78 16.81 -8.40 -21.66
N ALA A 79 16.98 -7.47 -20.71
CA ALA A 79 16.82 -6.04 -20.96
C ALA A 79 17.83 -5.53 -22.01
N LYS A 80 19.11 -5.95 -21.87
CA LYS A 80 20.15 -5.68 -22.88
C LYS A 80 19.80 -6.28 -24.24
N ALA A 81 19.35 -7.53 -24.27
CA ALA A 81 18.97 -8.20 -25.50
C ALA A 81 17.75 -7.55 -26.17
N ALA A 82 16.76 -7.09 -25.40
CA ALA A 82 15.56 -6.43 -25.91
C ALA A 82 15.90 -5.13 -26.66
N ILE A 83 16.79 -4.30 -26.09
CA ILE A 83 17.28 -3.07 -26.74
C ILE A 83 18.03 -3.41 -28.04
N GLU A 84 18.93 -4.40 -27.99
CA GLU A 84 19.70 -4.87 -29.15
C GLU A 84 18.77 -5.35 -30.28
N ILE A 85 17.81 -6.19 -29.94
CA ILE A 85 16.83 -6.77 -30.88
C ILE A 85 15.93 -5.69 -31.46
N TYR A 86 15.44 -4.74 -30.65
CA TYR A 86 14.61 -3.64 -31.13
C TYR A 86 15.38 -2.75 -32.12
N ASN A 87 16.61 -2.37 -31.79
CA ASN A 87 17.46 -1.54 -32.65
C ASN A 87 17.84 -2.24 -33.96
N TRP A 88 17.99 -3.56 -33.95
CA TRP A 88 18.16 -4.34 -35.18
C TRP A 88 16.85 -4.43 -35.98
N PHE A 89 15.75 -4.76 -35.33
CA PHE A 89 14.45 -4.99 -35.98
C PHE A 89 13.95 -3.74 -36.71
N THR A 90 14.10 -2.55 -36.09
CA THR A 90 13.70 -1.27 -36.69
C THR A 90 14.49 -0.92 -37.95
N LYS A 91 15.72 -1.43 -38.10
CA LYS A 91 16.57 -1.25 -39.29
C LYS A 91 16.24 -2.23 -40.43
N LEU A 92 15.47 -3.28 -40.16
CA LEU A 92 15.09 -4.25 -41.20
C LEU A 92 14.09 -3.63 -42.19
N PRO A 93 14.11 -4.04 -43.48
CA PRO A 93 13.04 -3.72 -44.42
C PRO A 93 11.66 -4.16 -43.91
N LYS A 94 10.61 -3.36 -44.16
CA LYS A 94 9.22 -3.63 -43.72
C LYS A 94 8.71 -5.03 -44.08
N ARG A 95 9.20 -5.61 -45.18
CA ARG A 95 8.87 -6.99 -45.61
C ARG A 95 9.49 -8.04 -44.67
N LEU A 96 10.75 -7.85 -44.28
CA LEU A 96 11.43 -8.74 -43.33
C LEU A 96 10.89 -8.55 -41.91
N GLN A 97 10.56 -7.33 -41.50
CA GLN A 97 9.92 -7.08 -40.21
C GLN A 97 8.63 -7.91 -40.03
N ARG A 98 7.76 -7.90 -41.05
CA ARG A 98 6.52 -8.72 -41.05
C ARG A 98 6.82 -10.21 -41.00
N LEU A 99 7.82 -10.68 -41.77
CA LEU A 99 8.21 -12.08 -41.79
C LEU A 99 8.75 -12.55 -40.43
N VAL A 100 9.64 -11.77 -39.82
CA VAL A 100 10.22 -12.03 -38.50
C VAL A 100 9.09 -12.08 -37.47
N ARG A 101 8.25 -11.04 -37.38
CA ARG A 101 7.11 -11.02 -36.44
C ARG A 101 6.18 -12.22 -36.59
N ALA A 102 5.89 -12.70 -37.80
CA ALA A 102 4.99 -13.83 -37.98
C ALA A 102 5.57 -15.16 -37.46
N ASN A 103 6.89 -15.34 -37.54
CA ASN A 103 7.52 -16.66 -37.38
C ASN A 103 8.36 -16.81 -36.11
N VAL A 104 8.76 -15.70 -35.45
CA VAL A 104 9.66 -15.76 -34.28
C VAL A 104 8.99 -15.54 -32.93
N GLN A 105 7.66 -15.48 -32.87
CA GLN A 105 6.90 -15.15 -31.65
C GLN A 105 7.26 -16.02 -30.43
N LYS A 106 7.62 -17.28 -30.65
CA LYS A 106 7.93 -18.27 -29.61
C LYS A 106 9.41 -18.65 -29.55
N TRP A 107 10.29 -17.85 -30.16
CA TRP A 107 11.74 -18.08 -30.11
C TRP A 107 12.31 -17.61 -28.78
N SER A 108 13.42 -18.23 -28.34
CA SER A 108 14.10 -17.78 -27.14
C SER A 108 14.86 -16.47 -27.38
N VAL A 109 14.98 -15.64 -26.34
CA VAL A 109 15.74 -14.38 -26.40
C VAL A 109 17.17 -14.60 -26.90
N SER A 110 17.82 -15.69 -26.48
CA SER A 110 19.16 -16.05 -26.96
C SER A 110 19.21 -16.36 -28.45
N ALA A 111 18.19 -17.02 -29.01
CA ALA A 111 18.13 -17.30 -30.45
C ALA A 111 17.87 -16.03 -31.26
N LEU A 112 16.94 -15.19 -30.79
CA LEU A 112 16.65 -13.88 -31.38
C LEU A 112 17.87 -12.98 -31.38
N ARG A 113 18.67 -12.99 -30.31
CA ARG A 113 19.93 -12.25 -30.22
C ARG A 113 21.02 -12.79 -31.15
N GLN A 114 20.99 -14.06 -31.54
CA GLN A 114 21.90 -14.51 -32.61
C GLN A 114 21.41 -14.04 -33.97
N LEU A 115 20.09 -13.96 -34.18
CA LEU A 115 19.49 -13.50 -35.43
C LEU A 115 19.91 -12.06 -35.77
N THR A 116 20.17 -11.21 -34.76
CA THR A 116 20.67 -9.84 -34.97
C THR A 116 22.06 -9.77 -35.62
N LYS A 117 22.82 -10.88 -35.59
CA LYS A 117 24.19 -10.98 -36.12
C LYS A 117 24.26 -11.57 -37.52
N VAL A 118 23.13 -12.00 -38.05
CA VAL A 118 23.03 -12.68 -39.33
C VAL A 118 22.69 -11.65 -40.42
N SER A 119 23.21 -11.84 -41.64
CA SER A 119 22.85 -11.03 -42.80
C SER A 119 21.35 -11.11 -43.12
N HIS A 120 20.80 -10.06 -43.72
CA HIS A 120 19.36 -9.96 -44.01
C HIS A 120 18.83 -11.11 -44.90
N GLU A 121 19.62 -11.58 -45.86
CA GLU A 121 19.24 -12.70 -46.73
C GLU A 121 19.10 -14.00 -45.94
N LEU A 122 20.04 -14.27 -45.03
CA LEU A 122 20.03 -15.48 -44.24
C LEU A 122 18.98 -15.42 -43.11
N VAL A 123 18.65 -14.22 -42.59
CA VAL A 123 17.50 -14.02 -41.69
C VAL A 123 16.20 -14.51 -42.35
N LYS A 124 16.00 -14.23 -43.65
CA LYS A 124 14.80 -14.65 -44.38
C LYS A 124 14.69 -16.18 -44.45
N GLU A 125 15.81 -16.88 -44.69
CA GLU A 125 15.83 -18.34 -44.75
C GLU A 125 15.63 -18.97 -43.37
N LEU A 126 16.39 -18.50 -42.37
CA LEU A 126 16.31 -18.97 -40.99
C LEU A 126 14.90 -18.87 -40.43
N VAL A 127 14.25 -17.72 -40.62
CA VAL A 127 12.91 -17.45 -40.09
C VAL A 127 11.84 -18.30 -40.78
N ARG A 128 12.02 -18.66 -42.06
CA ARG A 128 11.10 -19.55 -42.79
C ARG A 128 11.24 -21.01 -42.41
N SER A 129 12.43 -21.43 -42.00
CA SER A 129 12.72 -22.82 -41.61
C SER A 129 12.13 -23.24 -40.26
N GLY A 130 11.39 -22.35 -39.59
CA GLY A 130 10.73 -22.63 -38.32
C GLY A 130 11.61 -22.35 -37.11
N LYS A 131 11.20 -22.82 -35.93
CA LYS A 131 11.87 -22.50 -34.65
C LYS A 131 13.29 -23.06 -34.61
N LYS A 132 14.28 -22.18 -34.47
CA LYS A 132 15.70 -22.53 -34.33
C LYS A 132 16.23 -22.22 -32.94
N THR A 133 17.20 -23.01 -32.48
CA THR A 133 17.95 -22.73 -31.26
C THR A 133 19.08 -21.75 -31.53
N ALA A 134 19.60 -21.08 -30.49
CA ALA A 134 20.70 -20.12 -30.63
C ALA A 134 21.96 -20.75 -31.27
N VAL A 135 22.23 -22.03 -31.00
CA VAL A 135 23.36 -22.78 -31.57
C VAL A 135 23.16 -22.99 -33.07
N GLN A 136 21.94 -23.34 -33.50
CA GLN A 136 21.61 -23.52 -34.92
C GLN A 136 21.75 -22.21 -35.69
N VAL A 137 21.19 -21.11 -35.16
CA VAL A 137 21.32 -19.77 -35.78
C VAL A 137 22.79 -19.35 -35.89
N LYS A 138 23.61 -19.64 -34.87
CA LYS A 138 25.04 -19.32 -34.88
C LYS A 138 25.81 -20.17 -35.91
N LYS A 139 25.50 -21.46 -36.04
CA LYS A 139 26.16 -22.36 -37.00
C LYS A 139 25.85 -21.96 -38.44
N GLU A 140 24.60 -21.61 -38.72
CA GLU A 140 24.16 -21.18 -40.06
C GLU A 140 24.71 -19.78 -40.42
N GLY A 141 24.85 -18.88 -39.43
CA GLY A 141 25.46 -17.55 -39.62
C GLY A 141 26.99 -17.51 -39.64
N GLY A 142 27.67 -18.50 -39.07
CA GLY A 142 29.13 -18.52 -38.88
C GLY A 142 29.95 -18.91 -40.11
N ASN A 143 29.33 -19.40 -41.18
CA ASN A 143 30.03 -19.82 -42.40
C ASN A 143 30.34 -18.66 -43.38
N ASN A 144 30.04 -17.40 -43.02
CA ASN A 144 30.16 -16.24 -43.91
C ASN A 144 31.20 -15.19 -43.48
N GLN A 145 32.15 -15.53 -42.60
CA GLN A 145 33.35 -14.70 -42.39
C GLN A 145 34.58 -15.52 -42.75
N GLU A 146 35.36 -14.99 -43.71
CA GLU A 146 36.58 -15.55 -44.33
C GLU A 146 36.39 -16.57 -45.47
N GLN A 147 35.77 -16.13 -46.56
CA GLN A 147 36.19 -16.53 -47.91
C GLN A 147 35.89 -15.38 -48.89
N SER A 148 36.68 -14.32 -48.75
CA SER A 148 36.86 -13.34 -49.82
C SER A 148 37.94 -13.87 -50.75
N LEU A 149 37.55 -14.51 -51.85
CA LEU A 149 38.36 -14.50 -53.07
C LEU A 149 37.47 -14.17 -54.27
N THR A 150 37.70 -12.96 -54.75
CA THR A 150 37.26 -12.42 -56.02
C THR A 150 37.76 -13.27 -57.19
N PRO A 151 37.01 -13.30 -58.32
CA PRO A 151 37.41 -14.01 -59.51
C PRO A 151 38.24 -13.09 -60.41
N THR A 152 39.56 -13.27 -60.51
CA THR A 152 40.33 -12.72 -61.63
C THR A 152 41.65 -13.49 -61.83
N SER A 153 41.95 -13.74 -63.11
CA SER A 153 43.26 -14.07 -63.71
C SER A 153 43.52 -15.55 -64.06
N LEU A 154 43.19 -15.84 -65.32
CA LEU A 154 43.71 -16.93 -66.13
C LEU A 154 45.25 -16.86 -66.22
N THR A 155 45.94 -17.77 -65.53
CA THR A 155 47.19 -18.44 -65.95
C THR A 155 47.57 -19.51 -64.91
N PRO A 156 47.68 -20.81 -65.26
CA PRO A 156 48.05 -21.83 -64.30
C PRO A 156 49.55 -21.79 -64.02
N SER A 157 49.93 -21.50 -62.78
CA SER A 157 51.24 -21.88 -62.25
C SER A 157 51.30 -23.42 -62.21
N LEU A 158 52.10 -24.02 -63.10
CA LEU A 158 52.15 -25.47 -63.39
C LEU A 158 52.53 -26.39 -62.19
N LEU A 159 52.87 -25.83 -61.04
CA LEU A 159 53.28 -26.56 -59.83
C LEU A 159 52.41 -26.08 -58.66
N ALA A 160 51.36 -26.84 -58.34
CA ALA A 160 50.47 -26.57 -57.20
C ALA A 160 50.38 -27.81 -56.28
N PRO A 161 50.04 -27.66 -54.99
CA PRO A 161 49.74 -28.79 -54.13
C PRO A 161 48.73 -29.75 -54.78
N GLY A 162 49.02 -31.05 -54.74
CA GLY A 162 48.29 -32.11 -55.44
C GLY A 162 48.85 -32.49 -56.82
N THR A 163 49.82 -31.74 -57.37
CA THR A 163 50.42 -32.06 -58.68
C THR A 163 51.41 -33.22 -58.57
N ARG A 164 51.33 -34.19 -59.49
CA ARG A 164 52.33 -35.25 -59.68
C ARG A 164 53.58 -34.69 -60.33
N ILE A 165 54.75 -34.98 -59.76
CA ILE A 165 56.04 -34.52 -60.25
C ILE A 165 57.06 -35.65 -60.32
N VAL A 166 58.12 -35.41 -61.09
CA VAL A 166 59.36 -36.19 -61.12
C VAL A 166 60.51 -35.28 -60.73
N VAL A 167 61.38 -35.77 -59.86
CA VAL A 167 62.59 -35.04 -59.43
C VAL A 167 63.65 -35.08 -60.55
N LYS A 168 64.03 -33.91 -61.09
CA LYS A 168 65.04 -33.76 -62.15
C LYS A 168 66.47 -33.78 -61.65
N SER A 169 66.72 -33.15 -60.50
CA SER A 169 68.06 -32.95 -59.99
C SER A 169 68.00 -32.81 -58.48
N ASP A 170 68.68 -33.70 -57.80
CA ASP A 170 68.77 -33.72 -56.35
C ASP A 170 70.12 -34.27 -55.92
N ASP A 171 70.70 -33.58 -54.95
CA ASP A 171 71.99 -33.85 -54.33
C ASP A 171 71.95 -35.02 -53.33
N ARG A 172 70.75 -35.54 -53.02
CA ARG A 172 70.52 -36.67 -52.11
C ARG A 172 70.14 -37.97 -52.84
N GLY A 173 70.23 -38.00 -54.16
CA GLY A 173 70.02 -39.20 -54.97
C GLY A 173 68.57 -39.48 -55.38
N TRP A 174 67.63 -38.56 -55.13
CA TRP A 174 66.21 -38.74 -55.48
C TRP A 174 65.90 -38.43 -56.96
N THR A 175 66.92 -38.24 -57.80
CA THR A 175 66.73 -37.94 -59.22
C THR A 175 66.02 -39.09 -59.93
N GLY A 176 64.92 -38.80 -60.63
CA GLY A 176 64.08 -39.76 -61.35
C GLY A 176 62.90 -40.32 -60.55
N TYR A 177 62.81 -40.03 -59.24
CA TYR A 177 61.69 -40.48 -58.42
C TYR A 177 60.45 -39.61 -58.61
N ALA A 178 59.28 -40.27 -58.65
CA ALA A 178 57.98 -39.62 -58.74
C ALA A 178 57.39 -39.36 -57.35
N GLY A 179 56.55 -38.34 -57.24
CA GLY A 179 55.86 -37.99 -56.01
C GLY A 179 54.78 -36.94 -56.21
N ILE A 180 54.16 -36.52 -55.11
CA ILE A 180 53.07 -35.53 -55.10
C ILE A 180 53.47 -34.33 -54.25
N ILE A 181 53.24 -33.12 -54.77
CA ILE A 181 53.42 -31.89 -53.99
C ILE A 181 52.36 -31.84 -52.89
N MET A 182 52.77 -31.81 -51.62
CA MET A 182 51.88 -31.73 -50.47
C MET A 182 51.59 -30.28 -50.07
N SER A 183 52.60 -29.42 -50.11
CA SER A 183 52.48 -28.01 -49.78
C SER A 183 53.64 -27.20 -50.36
N GLU A 184 53.44 -25.89 -50.48
CA GLU A 184 54.46 -24.92 -50.87
C GLU A 184 54.89 -24.09 -49.65
N TRP A 185 56.20 -23.87 -49.49
CA TRP A 185 56.75 -23.01 -48.45
C TRP A 185 57.98 -22.26 -48.96
N ASN A 186 57.95 -20.92 -48.87
CA ASN A 186 59.05 -20.03 -49.29
C ASN A 186 59.58 -20.34 -50.71
N ASN A 187 58.67 -20.52 -51.68
CA ASN A 187 59.01 -20.84 -53.08
C ASN A 187 59.72 -22.20 -53.25
N ASN A 188 59.60 -23.10 -52.28
CA ASN A 188 60.03 -24.50 -52.33
C ASN A 188 58.81 -25.42 -52.11
N PHE A 189 58.92 -26.66 -52.55
CA PHE A 189 57.81 -27.62 -52.54
C PHE A 189 58.12 -28.81 -51.65
N TRP A 190 57.26 -29.07 -50.68
CA TRP A 190 57.28 -30.32 -49.92
C TRP A 190 56.65 -31.41 -50.75
N VAL A 191 57.44 -32.39 -51.15
CA VAL A 191 57.02 -33.51 -51.97
C VAL A 191 57.06 -34.78 -51.14
N LEU A 192 55.99 -35.58 -51.24
CA LEU A 192 55.97 -36.95 -50.75
C LEU A 192 56.31 -37.87 -51.94
N LEU A 193 57.41 -38.61 -51.85
CA LEU A 193 57.88 -39.48 -52.93
C LEU A 193 57.20 -40.85 -52.85
N ASP A 194 56.82 -41.41 -54.00
CA ASP A 194 56.14 -42.71 -54.07
C ASP A 194 57.01 -43.84 -53.46
N HIS A 195 58.34 -43.72 -53.59
CA HIS A 195 59.27 -44.69 -53.03
C HIS A 195 59.32 -44.69 -51.50
N THR A 196 59.27 -43.52 -50.85
CA THR A 196 59.28 -43.44 -49.39
C THR A 196 57.98 -44.00 -48.82
N VAL A 197 56.84 -43.71 -49.49
CA VAL A 197 55.55 -44.31 -49.14
C VAL A 197 55.57 -45.83 -49.31
N SER A 198 56.19 -46.35 -50.38
CA SER A 198 56.31 -47.81 -50.60
C SER A 198 57.17 -48.53 -49.56
N GLN A 199 58.02 -47.80 -48.84
CA GLN A 199 58.84 -48.30 -47.73
C GLN A 199 58.20 -48.04 -46.36
N ASP A 200 56.92 -47.64 -46.34
CA ASP A 200 56.17 -47.28 -45.13
C ASP A 200 56.79 -46.10 -44.35
N MET A 201 57.48 -45.21 -45.07
CA MET A 201 58.11 -44.02 -44.54
C MET A 201 57.38 -42.75 -45.01
N GLU A 202 56.69 -42.05 -44.10
CA GLU A 202 56.03 -40.77 -44.38
C GLU A 202 56.99 -39.57 -44.30
N VAL A 203 58.19 -39.70 -44.89
CA VAL A 203 59.19 -38.62 -44.90
C VAL A 203 58.92 -37.70 -46.10
N LYS A 204 58.78 -36.40 -45.82
CA LYS A 204 58.60 -35.36 -46.83
C LYS A 204 59.96 -34.78 -47.21
N HIS A 205 60.17 -34.56 -48.50
CA HIS A 205 61.40 -33.98 -49.03
C HIS A 205 61.12 -32.59 -49.60
N LEU A 206 62.01 -31.63 -49.31
CA LEU A 206 61.87 -30.26 -49.77
C LEU A 206 62.68 -30.07 -51.06
N PHE A 207 62.01 -29.63 -52.12
CA PHE A 207 62.63 -29.39 -53.42
C PHE A 207 62.44 -27.95 -53.90
N LYS A 208 63.44 -27.39 -54.57
CA LYS A 208 63.36 -26.11 -55.28
C LYS A 208 62.59 -26.27 -56.61
N PRO A 209 62.00 -25.20 -57.16
CA PRO A 209 61.21 -25.29 -58.40
C PRO A 209 61.97 -25.89 -59.59
N HIS A 210 63.27 -25.64 -59.70
CA HIS A 210 64.11 -26.19 -60.77
C HIS A 210 64.45 -27.69 -60.59
N GLN A 211 64.23 -28.25 -59.40
CA GLN A 211 64.55 -29.65 -59.07
C GLN A 211 63.42 -30.61 -59.44
N ILE A 212 62.23 -30.10 -59.77
CA ILE A 212 61.04 -30.92 -60.03
C ILE A 212 60.39 -30.53 -61.36
N GLN A 213 59.74 -31.49 -62.01
CA GLN A 213 58.92 -31.27 -63.21
C GLN A 213 57.58 -31.96 -63.04
N PRO A 214 56.46 -31.40 -63.54
CA PRO A 214 55.22 -32.13 -63.68
C PRO A 214 55.45 -33.43 -64.45
N GLU A 215 54.91 -34.53 -63.94
CA GLU A 215 54.91 -35.82 -64.60
C GLU A 215 54.03 -35.72 -65.86
N ALA A 216 54.63 -35.30 -66.98
CA ALA A 216 53.95 -35.31 -68.27
C ALA A 216 53.69 -36.77 -68.64
N LEU A 217 52.41 -37.13 -68.84
CA LEU A 217 51.96 -38.44 -69.35
C LEU A 217 52.78 -38.85 -70.58
N HIS A 218 53.87 -39.57 -70.36
CA HIS A 218 54.65 -40.26 -71.36
C HIS A 218 54.24 -41.72 -71.31
N THR A 219 53.23 -42.07 -72.13
CA THR A 219 52.97 -43.45 -72.53
C THR A 219 54.12 -43.94 -73.41
N VAL A 220 55.23 -44.29 -72.78
CA VAL A 220 56.29 -45.07 -73.43
C VAL A 220 55.87 -46.54 -73.35
N ILE A 221 55.26 -47.02 -74.43
CA ILE A 221 55.00 -48.43 -74.67
C ILE A 221 56.36 -49.14 -74.75
N LYS A 222 56.70 -49.92 -73.72
CA LYS A 222 57.78 -50.90 -73.73
C LYS A 222 57.11 -52.28 -73.84
N PRO A 223 57.41 -53.11 -74.86
CA PRO A 223 56.66 -54.33 -75.12
C PRO A 223 56.94 -55.38 -74.04
N ALA A 224 55.88 -55.80 -73.36
CA ALA A 224 55.89 -56.87 -72.36
C ALA A 224 55.59 -58.23 -73.02
N SER A 225 56.30 -59.25 -72.54
CA SER A 225 56.07 -60.68 -72.75
C SER A 225 54.63 -61.11 -72.44
N PRO A 226 54.12 -62.20 -73.07
CA PRO A 226 52.70 -62.51 -73.12
C PRO A 226 52.20 -63.03 -71.76
N LYS A 227 51.39 -62.21 -71.09
CA LYS A 227 50.50 -62.64 -70.03
C LYS A 227 49.10 -62.65 -70.62
N GLU A 228 48.41 -63.78 -70.49
CA GLU A 228 47.06 -64.04 -70.99
C GLU A 228 46.18 -62.78 -70.94
N MET A 229 45.89 -62.24 -72.12
CA MET A 229 44.99 -61.10 -72.25
C MET A 229 43.56 -61.62 -72.24
N PHE A 230 42.78 -61.20 -71.25
CA PHE A 230 41.33 -61.42 -71.21
C PHE A 230 40.69 -60.88 -72.48
N THR A 231 39.74 -61.62 -73.03
CA THR A 231 38.96 -61.12 -74.17
C THR A 231 38.10 -59.93 -73.72
N PRO A 232 37.74 -58.99 -74.61
CA PRO A 232 36.95 -57.81 -74.25
C PRO A 232 35.65 -58.15 -73.50
N ALA A 233 35.00 -59.25 -73.85
CA ALA A 233 33.81 -59.76 -73.16
C ALA A 233 34.10 -60.23 -71.73
N GLN A 234 35.26 -60.85 -71.47
CA GLN A 234 35.69 -61.24 -70.13
C GLN A 234 36.03 -60.03 -69.25
N VAL A 235 36.56 -58.95 -69.86
CA VAL A 235 36.80 -57.69 -69.16
C VAL A 235 35.48 -57.03 -68.77
N GLU A 236 34.50 -56.95 -69.68
CA GLU A 236 33.17 -56.42 -69.38
C GLU A 236 32.45 -57.22 -68.29
N GLN A 237 32.53 -58.56 -68.34
CA GLN A 237 31.95 -59.42 -67.30
C GLN A 237 32.59 -59.17 -65.94
N LYS A 238 33.93 -59.07 -65.86
CA LYS A 238 34.61 -58.76 -64.60
C LYS A 238 34.31 -57.35 -64.07
N ILE A 239 34.08 -56.38 -64.96
CA ILE A 239 33.64 -55.04 -64.55
C ILE A 239 32.23 -55.12 -63.96
N ALA A 240 31.31 -55.85 -64.59
CA ALA A 240 29.95 -56.03 -64.08
C ALA A 240 29.94 -56.75 -62.71
N GLU A 241 30.72 -57.81 -62.55
CA GLU A 241 30.88 -58.53 -61.28
C GLU A 241 31.52 -57.65 -60.18
N ALA A 242 32.52 -56.83 -60.52
CA ALA A 242 33.13 -55.90 -59.56
C ALA A 242 32.17 -54.79 -59.13
N LEU A 243 31.31 -54.30 -60.04
CA LEU A 243 30.30 -53.29 -59.73
C LEU A 243 29.22 -53.86 -58.81
N THR A 244 28.71 -55.06 -59.08
CA THR A 244 27.69 -55.68 -58.21
C THR A 244 28.23 -56.03 -56.83
N GLN A 245 29.49 -56.47 -56.73
CA GLN A 245 30.15 -56.71 -55.46
C GLN A 245 30.31 -55.40 -54.66
N ARG A 246 30.72 -54.31 -55.31
CA ARG A 246 30.85 -52.99 -54.67
C ARG A 246 29.50 -52.46 -54.20
N GLU A 247 28.43 -52.65 -54.96
CA GLU A 247 27.08 -52.26 -54.56
C GLU A 247 26.61 -53.04 -53.33
N LYS A 248 26.91 -54.34 -53.28
CA LYS A 248 26.59 -55.18 -52.12
C LYS A 248 27.36 -54.74 -50.86
N GLU A 249 28.66 -54.54 -50.97
CA GLU A 249 29.50 -54.06 -49.85
C GLU A 249 29.04 -52.69 -49.36
N LYS A 250 28.68 -51.78 -50.27
CA LYS A 250 28.13 -50.47 -49.92
C LYS A 250 26.79 -50.59 -49.18
N ALA A 251 25.91 -51.49 -49.62
CA ALA A 251 24.64 -51.73 -48.95
C ALA A 251 24.83 -52.34 -47.54
N GLU A 252 25.80 -53.23 -47.36
CA GLU A 252 26.16 -53.80 -46.06
C GLU A 252 26.77 -52.74 -45.12
N GLU A 253 27.66 -51.88 -45.63
CA GLU A 253 28.24 -50.77 -44.85
C GLU A 253 27.15 -49.76 -44.43
N GLU A 254 26.24 -49.39 -45.34
CA GLU A 254 25.12 -48.52 -45.02
C GLU A 254 24.21 -49.12 -43.94
N LEU A 255 23.92 -50.43 -44.02
CA LEU A 255 23.14 -51.13 -42.99
C LEU A 255 23.86 -51.15 -41.63
N GLY A 256 25.18 -51.35 -41.61
CA GLY A 256 26.00 -51.22 -40.41
C GLY A 256 25.88 -49.84 -39.77
N ARG A 257 26.01 -48.77 -40.58
CA ARG A 257 25.84 -47.39 -40.10
C ARG A 257 24.44 -47.13 -39.55
N PHE A 258 23.39 -47.66 -40.19
CA PHE A 258 22.02 -47.51 -39.67
C PHE A 258 21.83 -48.16 -38.30
N VAL A 259 22.44 -49.32 -38.07
CA VAL A 259 22.39 -50.00 -36.77
C VAL A 259 23.11 -49.18 -35.71
N GLU A 260 24.31 -48.68 -35.99
CA GLU A 260 25.06 -47.82 -35.05
C GLU A 260 24.30 -46.55 -34.69
N ILE A 261 23.72 -45.87 -35.69
CA ILE A 261 22.92 -44.66 -35.48
C ILE A 261 21.68 -44.97 -34.64
N ARG A 262 20.99 -46.09 -34.92
CA ARG A 262 19.81 -46.50 -34.14
C ARG A 262 20.18 -46.78 -32.70
N ASP A 263 21.27 -47.50 -32.46
CA ASP A 263 21.67 -47.89 -31.11
C ASP A 263 22.18 -46.69 -30.32
N ALA A 264 22.90 -45.76 -30.96
CA ALA A 264 23.28 -44.48 -30.37
C ALA A 264 22.06 -43.61 -30.04
N ALA A 265 21.05 -43.56 -30.93
CA ALA A 265 19.80 -42.83 -30.68
C ALA A 265 19.01 -43.44 -29.52
N LEU A 266 18.98 -44.78 -29.40
CA LEU A 266 18.34 -45.47 -28.28
C LEU A 266 19.04 -45.19 -26.94
N LEU A 267 20.38 -45.14 -26.93
CA LEU A 267 21.14 -44.77 -25.73
C LEU A 267 20.86 -43.32 -25.31
N ALA A 268 20.92 -42.39 -26.26
CA ALA A 268 20.60 -40.97 -26.00
C ALA A 268 19.17 -40.79 -25.49
N ALA A 269 18.20 -41.49 -26.08
CA ALA A 269 16.81 -41.45 -25.63
C ALA A 269 16.64 -42.01 -24.19
N LYS A 270 17.35 -43.07 -23.84
CA LYS A 270 17.34 -43.61 -22.47
C LYS A 270 17.92 -42.63 -21.46
N GLU A 271 19.04 -41.98 -21.78
CA GLU A 271 19.63 -40.96 -20.92
C GLU A 271 18.71 -39.77 -20.71
N GLU A 272 18.04 -39.30 -21.77
CA GLU A 272 17.07 -38.22 -21.69
C GLU A 272 15.85 -38.62 -20.84
N ILE A 273 15.34 -39.85 -20.97
CA ILE A 273 14.25 -40.36 -20.13
C ILE A 273 14.66 -40.41 -18.66
N ILE A 274 15.88 -40.88 -18.34
CA ILE A 274 16.39 -40.93 -16.96
C ILE A 274 16.54 -39.52 -16.38
N ALA A 275 17.10 -38.59 -17.16
CA ALA A 275 17.23 -37.20 -16.76
C ALA A 275 15.87 -36.54 -16.52
N ALA A 276 14.89 -36.80 -17.39
CA ALA A 276 13.53 -36.30 -17.26
C ALA A 276 12.82 -36.87 -16.02
N GLN A 277 12.97 -38.17 -15.75
CA GLN A 277 12.44 -38.82 -14.55
C GLN A 277 13.05 -38.23 -13.28
N LYS A 278 14.37 -38.04 -13.25
CA LYS A 278 15.07 -37.42 -12.11
C LYS A 278 14.61 -35.98 -11.87
N HIS A 279 14.40 -35.22 -12.94
CA HIS A 279 13.88 -33.86 -12.82
C HIS A 279 12.43 -33.85 -12.33
N ALA A 280 11.60 -34.77 -12.81
CA ALA A 280 10.21 -34.91 -12.36
C ALA A 280 10.12 -35.27 -10.87
N THR A 281 10.96 -36.18 -10.37
CA THR A 281 10.98 -36.53 -8.94
C THR A 281 11.46 -35.37 -8.07
N GLN A 282 12.50 -34.63 -8.51
CA GLN A 282 12.95 -33.42 -7.82
C GLN A 282 11.86 -32.35 -7.77
N MET A 283 11.09 -32.19 -8.85
CA MET A 283 9.99 -31.24 -8.91
C MET A 283 8.85 -31.63 -7.96
N GLU A 284 8.51 -32.91 -7.87
CA GLU A 284 7.52 -33.38 -6.90
C GLU A 284 8.01 -33.18 -5.46
N GLN A 285 9.28 -33.44 -5.15
CA GLN A 285 9.84 -33.15 -3.83
C GLN A 285 9.76 -31.65 -3.48
N ALA A 286 10.20 -30.78 -4.38
CA ALA A 286 10.13 -29.33 -4.18
C ALA A 286 8.68 -28.83 -4.02
N LYS A 287 7.72 -29.45 -4.71
CA LYS A 287 6.30 -29.17 -4.55
C LYS A 287 5.78 -29.59 -3.16
N HIS A 288 6.18 -30.75 -2.66
CA HIS A 288 5.81 -31.20 -1.30
C HIS A 288 6.37 -30.24 -0.24
N GLU A 289 7.64 -29.85 -0.35
CA GLU A 289 8.25 -28.85 0.55
C GLU A 289 7.51 -27.51 0.52
N LEU A 290 7.09 -27.05 -0.68
CA LEU A 290 6.32 -25.82 -0.82
C LEU A 290 4.94 -25.93 -0.15
N ILE A 291 4.28 -27.09 -0.26
CA ILE A 291 3.00 -27.35 0.41
C ILE A 291 3.17 -27.31 1.93
N GLU A 292 4.22 -27.93 2.47
CA GLU A 292 4.51 -27.88 3.91
C GLU A 292 4.76 -26.45 4.39
N GLN A 293 5.52 -25.65 3.63
CA GLN A 293 5.73 -24.24 3.94
C GLN A 293 4.42 -23.43 3.93
N LEU A 294 3.53 -23.70 2.97
CA LEU A 294 2.22 -23.05 2.90
C LEU A 294 1.34 -23.43 4.09
N ILE A 295 1.34 -24.70 4.51
CA ILE A 295 0.62 -25.16 5.71
C ILE A 295 1.17 -24.46 6.97
N ALA A 296 2.50 -24.39 7.12
CA ALA A 296 3.12 -23.69 8.23
C ALA A 296 2.73 -22.20 8.27
N LYS A 297 2.69 -21.53 7.11
CA LYS A 297 2.27 -20.14 7.01
C LYS A 297 0.77 -19.92 7.27
N GLU A 298 -0.10 -20.83 6.86
CA GLU A 298 -1.52 -20.74 7.21
C GLU A 298 -1.72 -20.91 8.72
N ASN A 299 -0.98 -21.82 9.37
CA ASN A 299 -1.03 -21.98 10.83
C ASN A 299 -0.56 -20.73 11.57
N GLU A 300 0.53 -20.09 11.10
CA GLU A 300 0.99 -18.79 11.63
C GLU A 300 -0.10 -17.72 11.47
N LEU A 301 -0.73 -17.63 10.30
CA LEU A 301 -1.82 -16.68 10.03
C LEU A 301 -3.03 -16.94 10.92
N GLN A 302 -3.39 -18.19 11.16
CA GLN A 302 -4.49 -18.55 12.05
C GLN A 302 -4.19 -18.14 13.51
N SER A 303 -2.94 -18.32 13.96
CA SER A 303 -2.50 -17.84 15.28
C SER A 303 -2.61 -16.31 15.38
N VAL A 304 -2.15 -15.58 14.36
CA VAL A 304 -2.27 -14.11 14.32
C VAL A 304 -3.73 -13.66 14.31
N ARG A 305 -4.62 -14.32 13.56
CA ARG A 305 -6.06 -14.04 13.59
C ARG A 305 -6.63 -14.21 15.00
N GLY A 306 -6.28 -15.28 15.70
CA GLY A 306 -6.70 -15.49 17.09
C GLY A 306 -6.22 -14.38 18.05
N LEU A 307 -4.99 -13.89 17.86
CA LEU A 307 -4.47 -12.75 18.64
C LEU A 307 -5.21 -11.44 18.33
N VAL A 308 -5.60 -11.22 17.07
CA VAL A 308 -6.40 -10.05 16.68
C VAL A 308 -7.77 -10.08 17.38
N ASP A 309 -8.44 -11.23 17.39
CA ASP A 309 -9.74 -11.39 18.06
C ASP A 309 -9.62 -11.13 19.58
N GLN A 310 -8.57 -11.67 20.22
CA GLN A 310 -8.29 -11.40 21.64
C GLN A 310 -8.02 -9.91 21.90
N ASN A 311 -7.26 -9.25 21.03
CA ASN A 311 -6.96 -7.82 21.17
C ASN A 311 -8.23 -6.98 21.01
N GLN A 312 -9.12 -7.31 20.08
CA GLN A 312 -10.43 -6.65 19.95
C GLN A 312 -11.28 -6.84 21.21
N GLN A 313 -11.33 -8.04 21.78
CA GLN A 313 -12.04 -8.29 23.04
C GLN A 313 -11.46 -7.47 24.20
N LEU A 314 -10.12 -7.39 24.30
CA LEU A 314 -9.46 -6.58 25.31
C LEU A 314 -9.75 -5.08 25.13
N GLN A 315 -9.73 -4.57 23.90
CA GLN A 315 -10.08 -3.18 23.60
C GLN A 315 -11.53 -2.87 23.99
N GLN A 316 -12.47 -3.76 23.68
CA GLN A 316 -13.86 -3.59 24.09
C GLN A 316 -13.99 -3.57 25.62
N ARG A 317 -13.31 -4.48 26.32
CA ARG A 317 -13.31 -4.53 27.78
C ARG A 317 -12.68 -3.27 28.40
N VAL A 318 -11.59 -2.76 27.83
CA VAL A 318 -10.98 -1.50 28.27
C VAL A 318 -11.99 -0.35 28.11
N LYS A 319 -12.64 -0.25 26.94
CA LYS A 319 -13.66 0.78 26.70
C LYS A 319 -14.84 0.68 27.68
N ASP A 320 -15.30 -0.53 27.98
CA ASP A 320 -16.37 -0.76 28.95
C ASP A 320 -15.93 -0.37 30.37
N LEU A 321 -14.68 -0.68 30.75
CA LEU A 321 -14.10 -0.29 32.03
C LEU A 321 -13.90 1.23 32.13
N GLU A 322 -13.43 1.88 31.07
CA GLU A 322 -13.29 3.34 31.00
C GLU A 322 -14.64 4.02 31.17
N LYS A 323 -15.68 3.52 30.50
CA LYS A 323 -17.04 4.02 30.65
C LYS A 323 -17.56 3.81 32.07
N ALA A 324 -17.39 2.61 32.63
CA ALA A 324 -17.81 2.32 34.01
C ALA A 324 -17.08 3.20 35.03
N LEU A 325 -15.81 3.51 34.79
CA LEU A 325 -15.03 4.42 35.63
C LEU A 325 -15.55 5.85 35.51
N GLU A 326 -15.87 6.32 34.30
CA GLU A 326 -16.43 7.65 34.07
C GLU A 326 -17.81 7.82 34.73
N ASP A 327 -18.69 6.83 34.55
CA ASP A 327 -20.02 6.80 35.16
C ASP A 327 -19.91 6.76 36.69
N SER A 328 -19.06 5.88 37.24
CA SER A 328 -18.81 5.82 38.69
C SER A 328 -18.23 7.12 39.25
N ASN A 329 -17.39 7.81 38.49
CA ASN A 329 -16.83 9.10 38.90
C ASN A 329 -17.94 10.16 38.93
N LYS A 330 -18.78 10.27 37.89
CA LYS A 330 -19.94 11.19 37.86
C LYS A 330 -20.86 10.95 39.07
N ASP A 331 -21.25 9.71 39.31
CA ASP A 331 -22.15 9.34 40.42
C ASP A 331 -21.51 9.58 41.81
N SER A 332 -20.19 9.41 41.94
CA SER A 332 -19.46 9.62 43.18
C SER A 332 -19.34 11.11 43.53
N TRP A 333 -18.97 11.94 42.56
CA TRP A 333 -18.86 13.39 42.77
C TRP A 333 -20.22 14.03 43.02
N GLU A 334 -21.25 13.64 42.27
CA GLU A 334 -22.60 14.20 42.44
C GLU A 334 -23.19 13.85 43.82
N ASN A 335 -23.03 12.61 44.28
CA ASN A 335 -23.48 12.21 45.61
C ASN A 335 -22.68 12.88 46.73
N THR A 336 -21.37 13.05 46.57
CA THR A 336 -20.53 13.67 47.60
C THR A 336 -20.82 15.16 47.72
N LEU A 337 -20.98 15.84 46.59
CA LEU A 337 -21.25 17.27 46.53
C LEU A 337 -22.67 17.58 47.04
N ASN A 338 -23.68 16.78 46.66
CA ASN A 338 -25.03 16.91 47.22
C ASN A 338 -25.06 16.62 48.73
N LYS A 339 -24.35 15.60 49.22
CA LYS A 339 -24.28 15.32 50.67
C LYS A 339 -23.60 16.45 51.45
N GLN A 340 -22.52 17.02 50.92
CA GLN A 340 -21.85 18.15 51.57
C GLN A 340 -22.70 19.42 51.50
N ALA A 341 -23.33 19.72 50.36
CA ALA A 341 -24.25 20.85 50.21
C ALA A 341 -25.43 20.74 51.17
N ALA A 342 -26.08 19.57 51.25
CA ALA A 342 -27.16 19.32 52.20
C ALA A 342 -26.71 19.50 53.66
N LYS A 343 -25.50 19.06 54.02
CA LYS A 343 -24.95 19.26 55.36
C LYS A 343 -24.70 20.73 55.70
N VAL A 344 -24.19 21.51 54.75
CA VAL A 344 -23.98 22.95 54.93
C VAL A 344 -25.32 23.68 55.05
N VAL A 345 -26.26 23.39 54.15
CA VAL A 345 -27.61 23.98 54.17
C VAL A 345 -28.35 23.66 55.47
N ASN A 346 -28.32 22.40 55.94
CA ASN A 346 -28.94 22.03 57.21
C ASN A 346 -28.29 22.75 58.40
N LYS A 347 -26.96 22.90 58.39
CA LYS A 347 -26.25 23.64 59.45
C LYS A 347 -26.58 25.14 59.44
N GLU A 348 -26.76 25.73 58.27
CA GLU A 348 -27.18 27.13 58.09
C GLU A 348 -28.63 27.33 58.56
N LEU A 349 -29.52 26.38 58.23
CA LEU A 349 -30.91 26.32 58.70
C LEU A 349 -30.99 26.18 60.22
N GLU A 350 -30.25 25.26 60.82
CA GLU A 350 -30.20 25.12 62.30
C GLU A 350 -29.73 26.43 62.97
N LYS A 351 -28.66 27.04 62.44
CA LYS A 351 -28.16 28.34 62.93
C LYS A 351 -29.16 29.47 62.81
N THR A 352 -30.08 29.43 61.85
CA THR A 352 -31.09 30.49 61.65
C THR A 352 -32.40 30.18 62.38
N ILE A 353 -32.73 28.92 62.61
CA ILE A 353 -33.93 28.51 63.36
C ILE A 353 -33.76 28.80 64.85
N GLU A 354 -32.58 28.56 65.44
CA GLU A 354 -32.34 28.74 66.88
C GLU A 354 -32.61 30.19 67.38
N PRO A 355 -32.10 31.25 66.71
CA PRO A 355 -32.40 32.63 67.08
C PRO A 355 -33.86 32.99 66.79
N LEU A 356 -34.45 32.44 65.72
CA LEU A 356 -35.86 32.69 65.40
C LEU A 356 -36.78 32.13 66.49
N MET A 357 -36.51 30.91 66.96
CA MET A 357 -37.26 30.30 68.07
C MET A 357 -37.10 31.12 69.36
N SER A 358 -35.87 31.55 69.65
CA SER A 358 -35.60 32.43 70.81
C SER A 358 -36.38 33.74 70.72
N GLU A 359 -36.48 34.33 69.54
CA GLU A 359 -37.23 35.56 69.31
C GLU A 359 -38.74 35.35 69.40
N VAL A 360 -39.25 34.22 68.88
CA VAL A 360 -40.67 33.83 69.04
C VAL A 360 -41.00 33.63 70.52
N GLU A 361 -40.15 32.95 71.29
CA GLU A 361 -40.36 32.76 72.72
C GLU A 361 -40.33 34.09 73.49
N ARG A 362 -39.38 34.98 73.15
CA ARG A 362 -39.32 36.33 73.70
C ARG A 362 -40.59 37.14 73.39
N LEU A 363 -41.05 37.11 72.14
CA LEU A 363 -42.28 37.80 71.73
C LEU A 363 -43.51 37.23 72.44
N ASN A 364 -43.58 35.91 72.62
CA ASN A 364 -44.67 35.27 73.34
C ASN A 364 -44.71 35.68 74.83
N ASN A 365 -43.54 35.78 75.46
CA ASN A 365 -43.42 36.29 76.84
C ASN A 365 -43.86 37.76 76.96
N VAL A 366 -43.51 38.60 75.99
CA VAL A 366 -43.96 40.01 75.94
C VAL A 366 -45.47 40.09 75.76
N LEU A 367 -46.06 39.28 74.87
CA LEU A 367 -47.51 39.22 74.69
C LEU A 367 -48.22 38.82 75.98
N SER A 368 -47.74 37.77 76.65
CA SER A 368 -48.28 37.32 77.95
C SER A 368 -48.23 38.42 79.02
N GLN A 369 -47.13 39.17 79.12
CA GLN A 369 -47.04 40.32 80.02
C GLN A 369 -48.05 41.43 79.67
N ARG A 370 -48.22 41.73 78.38
CA ARG A 370 -49.19 42.75 77.92
C ARG A 370 -50.63 42.33 78.20
N GLU A 371 -50.96 41.05 78.05
CA GLU A 371 -52.27 40.50 78.42
C GLU A 371 -52.53 40.63 79.94
N GLN A 372 -51.53 40.35 80.78
CA GLN A 372 -51.64 40.55 82.22
C GLN A 372 -51.87 42.03 82.58
N GLN A 373 -51.14 42.95 81.95
CA GLN A 373 -51.32 44.40 82.16
C GLN A 373 -52.72 44.87 81.72
N LEU A 374 -53.23 44.39 80.58
CA LEU A 374 -54.58 44.68 80.12
C LEU A 374 -55.63 44.20 81.13
N THR A 375 -55.45 42.99 81.67
CA THR A 375 -56.34 42.43 82.69
C THR A 375 -56.34 43.29 83.96
N GLN A 376 -55.16 43.75 84.41
CA GLN A 376 -55.06 44.64 85.58
C GLN A 376 -55.74 45.99 85.35
N LEU A 377 -55.54 46.59 84.18
CA LEU A 377 -56.19 47.85 83.80
C LEU A 377 -57.72 47.71 83.73
N GLN A 378 -58.23 46.60 83.20
CA GLN A 378 -59.66 46.32 83.19
C GLN A 378 -60.24 46.20 84.61
N VAL A 379 -59.53 45.54 85.53
CA VAL A 379 -59.94 45.43 86.94
C VAL A 379 -59.93 46.79 87.64
N MET A 380 -58.90 47.62 87.41
CA MET A 380 -58.84 48.98 87.95
C MET A 380 -59.97 49.86 87.43
N SER A 381 -60.24 49.82 86.12
CA SER A 381 -61.33 50.58 85.51
C SER A 381 -62.68 50.17 86.10
N ARG A 382 -62.91 48.88 86.36
CA ARG A 382 -64.15 48.38 86.97
C ARG A 382 -64.32 48.89 88.42
N LYS A 383 -63.27 48.86 89.23
CA LYS A 383 -63.28 49.42 90.60
C LYS A 383 -63.58 50.91 90.63
N GLN A 384 -62.97 51.68 89.73
CA GLN A 384 -63.18 53.13 89.65
C GLN A 384 -64.63 53.48 89.25
N GLN A 385 -65.26 52.61 88.45
CA GLN A 385 -66.67 52.75 88.07
C GLN A 385 -67.64 52.38 89.20
N GLU A 386 -67.27 51.42 90.07
CA GLU A 386 -68.01 51.08 91.30
C GLU A 386 -67.95 52.22 92.33
N GLU A 387 -66.78 52.87 92.52
CA GLU A 387 -66.63 54.03 93.41
C GLU A 387 -67.47 55.24 92.98
N LEU A 388 -67.65 55.44 91.67
CA LEU A 388 -68.49 56.52 91.13
C LEU A 388 -69.99 56.30 91.38
N GLN A 389 -70.46 55.05 91.51
CA GLN A 389 -71.86 54.75 91.79
C GLN A 389 -72.26 54.98 93.26
N GLN A 390 -71.30 55.02 94.19
CA GLN A 390 -71.56 55.19 95.63
C GLN A 390 -71.76 56.66 96.07
N LYS A 391 -71.48 57.64 95.19
CA LYS A 391 -71.51 59.08 95.48
C LYS A 391 -72.79 59.82 95.04
N SER A 392 -73.83 59.10 94.62
CA SER A 392 -75.13 59.66 94.19
C SER A 392 -76.22 59.51 95.27
N LYS A 393 -76.13 60.29 96.36
CA LYS A 393 -77.22 60.57 97.32
C LYS A 393 -77.66 62.04 97.25
N SER A 394 -77.66 62.62 96.05
CA SER A 394 -77.82 64.06 95.81
C SER A 394 -79.19 64.45 95.26
N ASN A 395 -80.21 63.59 95.40
CA ASN A 395 -81.58 63.85 94.93
C ASN A 395 -82.63 63.95 96.07
N SER A 396 -82.22 63.89 97.34
CA SER A 396 -83.13 63.92 98.50
C SER A 396 -83.46 65.34 98.99
N VAL A 397 -82.55 66.31 98.85
CA VAL A 397 -82.75 67.68 99.38
C VAL A 397 -83.77 68.49 98.58
N ILE A 398 -83.88 68.23 97.26
CA ILE A 398 -84.77 69.00 96.37
C ILE A 398 -86.23 68.53 96.48
N ALA A 399 -86.45 67.24 96.79
CA ALA A 399 -87.78 66.72 97.07
C ALA A 399 -88.34 67.30 98.39
N GLU A 400 -87.51 67.36 99.44
CA GLU A 400 -87.85 67.96 100.73
C GLU A 400 -88.18 69.46 100.60
N PHE A 401 -87.40 70.20 99.81
CA PHE A 401 -87.64 71.62 99.57
C PHE A 401 -88.97 71.87 98.82
N GLY A 402 -89.29 71.03 97.85
CA GLY A 402 -90.57 71.10 97.13
C GLY A 402 -91.78 70.80 98.02
N GLU A 403 -91.64 69.85 98.94
CA GLU A 403 -92.67 69.47 99.91
C GLU A 403 -92.91 70.56 100.97
N ILE A 404 -91.84 71.24 101.42
CA ILE A 404 -91.95 72.41 102.32
C ILE A 404 -92.67 73.57 101.61
N GLY A 405 -92.31 73.85 100.34
CA GLY A 405 -92.96 74.90 99.55
C GLY A 405 -94.46 74.64 99.33
N GLU A 406 -94.84 73.39 99.09
CA GLU A 406 -96.25 72.98 98.95
C GLU A 406 -97.03 73.21 100.26
N ASN A 407 -96.46 72.81 101.40
CA ASN A 407 -97.10 72.98 102.71
C ASN A 407 -97.23 74.45 103.16
N LEU A 408 -96.30 75.31 102.76
CA LEU A 408 -96.35 76.75 103.05
C LEU A 408 -97.19 77.56 102.06
N GLY A 409 -97.82 76.90 101.08
CA GLY A 409 -98.68 77.55 100.09
C GLY A 409 -97.92 78.39 99.06
N TRP A 410 -96.65 78.07 98.78
CA TRP A 410 -95.89 78.75 97.73
C TRP A 410 -96.43 78.34 96.37
N ASN A 411 -97.08 79.27 95.67
CA ASN A 411 -97.66 79.02 94.36
C ASN A 411 -96.62 78.43 93.39
N GLY A 412 -96.99 77.30 92.78
CA GLY A 412 -96.16 76.57 91.83
C GLY A 412 -95.29 75.46 92.44
N TRP A 413 -95.07 75.41 93.75
CA TRP A 413 -94.28 74.33 94.36
C TRP A 413 -95.10 73.09 94.69
N SER A 414 -94.51 71.91 94.47
CA SER A 414 -95.00 70.61 94.91
C SER A 414 -93.84 69.72 95.35
N GLY A 415 -94.11 68.62 96.06
CA GLY A 415 -93.12 67.58 96.36
C GLY A 415 -92.45 66.95 95.12
N LYS A 416 -92.97 67.24 93.90
CA LYS A 416 -92.39 66.81 92.62
C LYS A 416 -91.51 67.87 91.95
N GLY A 417 -91.48 69.11 92.44
CA GLY A 417 -90.72 70.22 91.86
C GLY A 417 -91.55 71.49 91.69
N TYR A 418 -91.02 72.45 90.93
CA TYR A 418 -91.60 73.77 90.72
C TYR A 418 -92.28 73.87 89.35
N ARG A 419 -93.54 74.30 89.34
CA ARG A 419 -94.32 74.63 88.14
C ARG A 419 -94.28 76.14 87.93
N ALA A 420 -93.63 76.54 86.85
CA ALA A 420 -93.52 77.95 86.46
C ALA A 420 -94.88 78.52 86.03
N ASN A 421 -95.00 79.84 85.99
CA ASN A 421 -96.18 80.56 85.49
C ASN A 421 -96.52 80.21 84.03
N SER A 422 -95.55 79.72 83.25
CA SER A 422 -95.75 79.17 81.90
C SER A 422 -96.49 77.82 81.90
N GLY A 423 -96.68 77.20 83.06
CA GLY A 423 -97.26 75.87 83.24
C GLY A 423 -96.26 74.72 83.15
N THR A 424 -94.98 74.95 82.84
CA THR A 424 -93.95 73.90 82.75
C THR A 424 -93.49 73.42 84.14
N LEU A 425 -93.43 72.09 84.35
CA LEU A 425 -92.91 71.48 85.57
C LEU A 425 -91.39 71.27 85.45
N TYR A 426 -90.63 71.87 86.36
CA TYR A 426 -89.20 71.70 86.51
C TYR A 426 -88.90 70.80 87.70
N THR A 427 -87.96 69.86 87.52
CA THR A 427 -87.52 68.91 88.55
C THR A 427 -86.01 69.02 88.79
N GLY A 428 -85.54 68.51 89.94
CA GLY A 428 -84.13 68.59 90.33
C GLY A 428 -83.64 70.04 90.46
N ILE A 429 -82.35 70.28 90.21
CA ILE A 429 -81.75 71.62 90.40
C ILE A 429 -82.38 72.70 89.51
N HIS A 430 -82.95 72.29 88.37
CA HIS A 430 -83.63 73.17 87.43
C HIS A 430 -84.94 73.74 88.00
N ALA A 431 -85.54 73.09 89.01
CA ALA A 431 -86.71 73.61 89.72
C ALA A 431 -86.39 74.92 90.46
N LEU A 432 -85.24 74.97 91.14
CA LEU A 432 -84.76 76.17 91.85
C LEU A 432 -84.46 77.31 90.88
N THR A 433 -83.82 76.98 89.74
CA THR A 433 -83.52 77.97 88.71
C THR A 433 -84.79 78.60 88.14
N ALA A 434 -85.80 77.79 87.83
CA ALA A 434 -87.07 78.28 87.28
C ALA A 434 -87.84 79.15 88.29
N PHE A 435 -87.87 78.76 89.57
CA PHE A 435 -88.49 79.57 90.62
C PHE A 435 -87.85 80.94 90.77
N ILE A 436 -86.51 81.00 90.80
CA ILE A 436 -85.77 82.28 90.90
C ILE A 436 -86.08 83.18 89.69
N CYS A 437 -86.21 82.60 88.50
CA CYS A 437 -86.58 83.35 87.30
C CYS A 437 -88.00 83.94 87.40
N ASP A 438 -88.99 83.16 87.82
CA ASP A 438 -90.38 83.64 87.97
C ASP A 438 -90.52 84.70 89.07
N LEU A 439 -89.75 84.58 90.16
CA LEU A 439 -89.71 85.55 91.24
C LEU A 439 -89.17 86.91 90.77
N LYS A 440 -88.12 86.90 89.93
CA LYS A 440 -87.55 88.10 89.32
C LYS A 440 -88.50 88.80 88.35
N VAL A 441 -89.35 88.05 87.64
CA VAL A 441 -90.32 88.60 86.69
C VAL A 441 -91.52 89.23 87.41
N SER A 442 -91.93 88.67 88.56
CA SER A 442 -93.14 89.08 89.28
C SER A 442 -92.95 90.35 90.14
N HIS A 443 -91.72 90.69 90.51
CA HIS A 443 -91.39 91.89 91.32
C HIS A 443 -90.15 92.61 90.77
N PRO A 444 -90.30 93.55 89.81
CA PRO A 444 -89.18 94.23 89.15
C PRO A 444 -88.36 95.16 90.08
N ASP A 445 -88.95 95.59 91.21
CA ASP A 445 -88.35 96.58 92.11
C ASP A 445 -87.41 96.00 93.19
N TYR A 446 -87.09 94.70 93.15
CA TYR A 446 -85.98 94.13 93.93
C TYR A 446 -84.66 94.17 93.13
N GLN A 447 -84.37 95.31 92.50
CA GLN A 447 -83.00 95.67 92.17
C GLN A 447 -82.41 96.48 93.34
N TYR A 448 -81.27 96.02 93.84
CA TYR A 448 -80.44 96.63 94.90
C TYR A 448 -80.91 96.46 96.35
N SER A 449 -80.54 95.32 96.92
CA SER A 449 -80.04 95.26 98.30
C SER A 449 -79.03 94.12 98.40
N GLU A 450 -77.76 94.46 98.65
CA GLU A 450 -76.71 93.50 98.99
C GLU A 450 -77.17 92.65 100.19
N ILE A 451 -77.03 91.34 100.07
CA ILE A 451 -77.05 90.42 101.22
C ILE A 451 -75.59 90.02 101.43
N PRO A 452 -74.99 90.33 102.59
CA PRO A 452 -73.59 90.03 102.85
C PRO A 452 -73.43 88.52 103.09
N PHE A 453 -72.44 87.92 102.43
CA PHE A 453 -71.85 86.64 102.79
C PHE A 453 -70.33 86.74 102.72
#